data_AF-A0A1B3X4V1-F1
#
_entry.id   AF-A0A1B3X4V1-F1
#
_cell.length_a   1.000
_cell.length_b   1.000
_cell.length_c   1.000
_cell.angle_alpha   90.00
_cell.angle_beta   90.00
_cell.angle_gamma   90.00
#
_symmetry.space_group_name_H-M   'P 1'
#
loop_
_entity.id
_entity.type
_entity.pdbx_description
1 polymer ?
#
loop_
_entity_poly.entity_id
_entity_poly.type
_entity_poly.pdbx_seq_one_letter_code
_entity_poly.pdbx_strand_id
1 'polypeptide(L)'
;MGTDELTRLHELAKRVTLLEKMVLRQQSRIDELAEQLEDVERRAAAAPRRKVPQQEDEDVAAEENSTAQRAVPSVSDLLDEELKRDLSRAYTGSDAAPPVKAPERPQGKPMNAMERAAGSYARATGGKEPVPSDRVKQNEAARKKTAEAALDQIPVHELRERTPAERAADYMHDYNALYNVVGTMFQKKKAQDDFIKLYEVQGMRCTNMQLRLSRPELEPRFVAVTPTRDADFWGMPLGNGLFAVVPNPFLVYGEEMHMAGGMREAFNSNYRAGNTYGRFIVKETATFQFGTIGKVFKRGQLEVAL
;
A
#
# COMPACT_ATOMS: atom_id res chain seq x y z
N MET A 1 -14.03 -36.07 13.09
CA MET A 1 -13.45 -34.74 12.84
C MET A 1 -14.14 -34.10 11.63
N GLY A 2 -15.42 -33.70 11.70
CA GLY A 2 -16.14 -33.27 10.48
C GLY A 2 -17.21 -32.19 10.63
N THR A 3 -17.69 -31.90 11.85
CA THR A 3 -18.74 -30.90 12.09
C THR A 3 -18.19 -29.49 12.31
N ASP A 4 -16.99 -29.37 12.87
CA ASP A 4 -16.37 -28.08 13.19
C ASP A 4 -15.84 -27.36 11.94
N GLU A 5 -15.26 -28.10 10.99
CA GLU A 5 -14.75 -27.52 9.74
C GLU A 5 -15.87 -27.03 8.83
N LEU A 6 -17.01 -27.73 8.80
CA LEU A 6 -18.20 -27.31 8.06
C LEU A 6 -18.80 -26.01 8.63
N THR A 7 -18.82 -25.88 9.96
CA THR A 7 -19.29 -24.67 10.64
C THR A 7 -18.38 -23.48 10.32
N ARG A 8 -17.05 -23.70 10.36
CA ARG A 8 -16.05 -22.67 10.03
C ARG A 8 -16.10 -22.23 8.56
N LEU A 9 -16.30 -23.17 7.63
CA LEU A 9 -16.49 -22.86 6.20
C LEU A 9 -17.77 -22.06 5.97
N HIS A 10 -18.85 -22.40 6.66
CA HIS A 10 -20.11 -21.68 6.53
C HIS A 10 -20.04 -20.26 7.13
N GLU A 11 -19.27 -20.07 8.20
CA GLU A 11 -19.01 -18.75 8.77
C GLU A 11 -18.12 -17.90 7.86
N LEU A 12 -17.08 -18.50 7.26
CA LEU A 12 -16.24 -17.84 6.25
C LEU A 12 -17.07 -17.39 5.04
N ALA A 13 -17.95 -18.24 4.53
CA ALA A 13 -18.84 -17.89 3.43
C ALA A 13 -19.70 -16.66 3.77
N LYS A 14 -20.27 -16.58 4.98
CA LYS A 14 -21.04 -15.42 5.44
C LYS A 14 -20.20 -14.14 5.50
N ARG A 15 -18.95 -14.23 5.99
CA ARG A 15 -18.04 -13.08 6.05
C ARG A 15 -17.63 -12.60 4.67
N VAL A 16 -17.37 -13.52 3.74
CA VAL A 16 -17.07 -13.19 2.33
C VAL A 16 -18.26 -12.47 1.68
N THR A 17 -19.48 -13.00 1.82
CA THR A 17 -20.67 -12.34 1.27
C THR A 17 -20.93 -10.96 1.89
N LEU A 18 -20.61 -10.77 3.17
CA LEU A 18 -20.69 -9.45 3.81
C LEU A 18 -19.66 -8.48 3.22
N LEU A 19 -18.42 -8.92 3.03
CA LEU A 19 -17.37 -8.12 2.41
C LEU A 19 -17.75 -7.72 0.98
N GLU A 20 -18.24 -8.65 0.17
CA GLU A 20 -18.72 -8.38 -1.19
C GLU A 20 -19.81 -7.29 -1.20
N LYS A 21 -20.79 -7.37 -0.28
CA LYS A 21 -21.82 -6.33 -0.15
C LYS A 21 -21.26 -4.98 0.25
N MET A 22 -20.27 -4.94 1.14
CA MET A 22 -19.63 -3.68 1.54
C MET A 22 -18.84 -3.07 0.39
N VAL A 23 -18.10 -3.89 -0.37
CA VAL A 23 -17.34 -3.43 -1.54
C VAL A 23 -18.30 -2.87 -2.60
N LEU A 24 -19.43 -3.52 -2.87
CA LEU A 24 -20.42 -3.00 -3.81
C LEU A 24 -21.02 -1.65 -3.38
N ARG A 25 -21.30 -1.48 -2.08
CA ARG A 25 -21.79 -0.18 -1.56
C ARG A 25 -20.71 0.91 -1.65
N GLN A 26 -19.46 0.56 -1.39
CA GLN A 26 -18.35 1.50 -1.55
C GLN A 26 -18.14 1.89 -3.02
N GLN A 27 -18.23 0.93 -3.93
CA GLN A 27 -18.12 1.19 -5.36
C GLN A 27 -19.24 2.13 -5.84
N SER A 28 -20.50 1.87 -5.46
CA SER A 28 -21.63 2.77 -5.78
C SER A 28 -21.38 4.20 -5.30
N ARG A 29 -20.81 4.37 -4.10
CA ARG A 29 -20.52 5.70 -3.54
C ARG A 29 -19.37 6.40 -4.27
N ILE A 30 -18.37 5.64 -4.74
CA ILE A 30 -17.29 6.17 -5.57
C ILE A 30 -17.85 6.63 -6.92
N ASP A 31 -18.72 5.84 -7.52
CA ASP A 31 -19.34 6.16 -8.82
C ASP A 31 -20.22 7.43 -8.71
N GLU A 32 -21.00 7.58 -7.63
CA GLU A 32 -21.78 8.80 -7.35
C GLU A 32 -20.89 10.04 -7.18
N LEU A 33 -19.77 9.93 -6.46
CA LEU A 33 -18.83 11.03 -6.29
C LEU A 33 -18.12 11.40 -7.59
N ALA A 34 -17.81 10.41 -8.43
CA ALA A 34 -17.24 10.63 -9.75
C ALA A 34 -18.21 11.39 -10.65
N GLU A 35 -19.50 11.02 -10.66
CA GLU A 35 -20.54 11.72 -11.42
C GLU A 35 -20.71 13.17 -10.93
N GLN A 36 -20.69 13.41 -9.62
CA GLN A 36 -20.74 14.77 -9.06
C GLN A 36 -19.53 15.61 -9.48
N LEU A 37 -18.33 15.03 -9.52
CA LEU A 37 -17.12 15.74 -9.96
C LEU A 37 -17.18 16.07 -11.45
N GLU A 38 -17.65 15.15 -12.29
CA GLU A 38 -17.85 15.42 -13.71
C GLU A 38 -18.88 16.54 -13.94
N ASP A 39 -19.97 16.55 -13.17
CA ASP A 39 -20.98 17.61 -13.26
C ASP A 39 -20.44 18.98 -12.83
N VAL A 40 -19.60 19.02 -11.79
CA VAL A 40 -18.92 20.25 -11.36
C VAL A 40 -17.94 20.72 -12.45
N GLU A 41 -17.18 19.81 -13.06
CA GLU A 41 -16.25 20.14 -14.14
C GLU A 41 -16.98 20.66 -15.38
N ARG A 42 -18.10 20.04 -15.78
CA ARG A 42 -18.94 20.51 -16.89
C ARG A 42 -19.54 21.89 -16.60
N ARG A 43 -19.98 22.15 -15.38
CA ARG A 43 -20.49 23.48 -14.96
C ARG A 43 -19.38 24.54 -14.95
N ALA A 44 -18.18 24.17 -14.52
CA ALA A 44 -17.01 25.05 -14.56
C ALA A 44 -16.57 25.37 -16.01
N ALA A 45 -16.67 24.39 -16.91
CA ALA A 45 -16.40 24.56 -18.34
C ALA A 45 -17.47 25.40 -19.07
N ALA A 46 -18.71 25.38 -18.59
CA ALA A 46 -19.83 26.14 -19.17
C ALA A 46 -19.97 27.58 -18.65
N ALA A 47 -19.21 27.97 -17.62
CA ALA A 47 -19.25 29.32 -17.07
C ALA A 47 -18.53 30.34 -18.00
N PRO A 48 -19.17 31.45 -18.41
CA PRO A 48 -18.53 32.43 -19.27
C PRO A 48 -17.43 33.19 -18.51
N ARG A 49 -16.23 33.29 -19.10
CA ARG A 49 -15.11 34.07 -18.57
C ARG A 49 -15.50 35.55 -18.44
N ARG A 50 -15.88 35.97 -17.23
CA ARG A 50 -16.14 37.36 -16.88
C ARG A 50 -14.80 38.11 -16.84
N LYS A 51 -14.67 39.16 -17.65
CA LYS A 51 -13.55 40.12 -17.56
C LYS A 51 -13.63 40.87 -16.23
N VAL A 52 -12.50 40.96 -15.55
CA VAL A 52 -12.28 41.68 -14.30
C VAL A 52 -12.35 43.19 -14.53
N PRO A 53 -13.04 43.95 -13.66
CA PRO A 53 -12.58 45.27 -13.24
C PRO A 53 -12.06 45.22 -11.80
N GLN A 54 -11.07 46.06 -11.55
CA GLN A 54 -10.32 46.19 -10.30
C GLN A 54 -11.12 46.97 -9.23
N GLN A 55 -10.80 46.63 -7.98
CA GLN A 55 -10.94 47.42 -6.74
C GLN A 55 -12.36 47.68 -6.22
N GLU A 56 -12.73 46.94 -5.17
CA GLU A 56 -13.41 47.37 -3.93
C GLU A 56 -13.91 46.14 -3.15
N ASP A 57 -13.03 45.26 -2.63
CA ASP A 57 -13.46 44.05 -1.89
C ASP A 57 -12.44 43.66 -0.80
N GLU A 58 -12.34 44.44 0.29
CA GLU A 58 -11.69 43.95 1.52
C GLU A 58 -12.67 43.77 2.69
N ASP A 59 -13.84 44.45 2.69
CA ASP A 59 -14.80 44.34 3.80
C ASP A 59 -15.87 43.25 3.61
N VAL A 60 -16.16 42.80 2.39
CA VAL A 60 -17.20 41.76 2.16
C VAL A 60 -16.65 40.34 2.41
N ALA A 61 -15.36 40.12 2.16
CA ALA A 61 -14.70 38.82 2.35
C ALA A 61 -14.53 38.43 3.83
N ALA A 62 -14.55 39.40 4.75
CA ALA A 62 -14.43 39.16 6.19
C ALA A 62 -15.75 38.68 6.82
N GLU A 63 -16.91 39.15 6.36
CA GLU A 63 -18.21 38.70 6.87
C GLU A 63 -18.57 37.28 6.38
N GLU A 64 -18.27 36.92 5.14
CA GLU A 64 -18.53 35.58 4.60
C GLU A 64 -17.69 34.49 5.28
N ASN A 65 -16.47 34.81 5.72
CA ASN A 65 -15.59 33.85 6.40
C ASN A 65 -16.02 33.60 7.86
N SER A 66 -16.65 34.58 8.51
CA SER A 66 -17.20 34.44 9.87
C SER A 66 -18.50 33.61 9.92
N THR A 67 -19.29 33.65 8.85
CA THR A 67 -20.52 32.86 8.69
C THR A 67 -20.22 31.43 8.24
N ALA A 68 -19.18 31.22 7.42
CA ALA A 68 -18.71 29.87 7.07
C ALA A 68 -18.11 29.09 8.25
N GLN A 69 -17.43 29.77 9.20
CA GLN A 69 -16.85 29.12 10.39
C GLN A 69 -17.89 28.75 11.47
N ARG A 70 -19.10 29.29 11.43
CA ARG A 70 -20.21 28.93 12.34
C ARG A 70 -21.06 27.75 11.85
N ALA A 71 -20.81 27.25 10.64
CA ALA A 71 -21.62 26.22 9.99
C ALA A 71 -20.84 24.92 9.71
N VAL A 72 -19.91 24.54 10.59
CA VAL A 72 -19.29 23.20 10.53
C VAL A 72 -20.13 22.24 11.39
N PRO A 73 -20.88 21.30 10.79
CA PRO A 73 -21.68 20.35 11.56
C PRO A 73 -20.76 19.46 12.40
N SER A 74 -21.14 19.23 13.66
CA SER A 74 -20.43 18.29 14.52
C SER A 74 -20.50 16.89 13.91
N VAL A 75 -19.47 16.07 14.11
CA VAL A 75 -19.46 14.65 13.68
C VAL A 75 -20.68 13.90 14.27
N SER A 76 -21.23 14.38 15.39
CA SER A 76 -22.45 13.85 16.01
C SER A 76 -23.76 14.21 15.30
N ASP A 77 -23.77 15.23 14.43
CA ASP A 77 -24.94 15.67 13.67
C ASP A 77 -25.03 14.99 12.28
N LEU A 78 -23.92 14.40 11.82
CA LEU A 78 -23.82 13.67 10.55
C LEU A 78 -24.16 12.18 10.67
N LEU A 79 -24.48 11.70 11.86
CA LEU A 79 -24.87 10.31 12.11
C LEU A 79 -26.38 10.22 12.17
N ASP A 80 -26.97 9.36 11.34
CA ASP A 80 -28.40 9.08 11.37
C ASP A 80 -28.83 8.59 12.77
N GLU A 81 -29.98 9.07 13.24
CA GLU A 81 -30.57 8.76 14.56
C GLU A 81 -30.84 7.26 14.79
N GLU A 82 -30.84 6.48 13.71
CA GLU A 82 -30.91 5.02 13.70
C GLU A 82 -29.55 4.39 14.03
N LEU A 83 -28.47 4.86 13.41
CA LEU A 83 -27.10 4.40 13.66
C LEU A 83 -26.65 4.74 15.09
N LYS A 84 -27.14 5.87 15.62
CA LYS A 84 -26.92 6.28 17.01
C LYS A 84 -27.61 5.34 17.99
N ARG A 85 -28.81 4.85 17.65
CA ARG A 85 -29.55 3.82 18.43
C ARG A 85 -28.89 2.45 18.35
N ASP A 86 -28.39 2.06 17.19
CA ASP A 86 -27.69 0.77 17.03
C ASP A 86 -26.34 0.76 17.74
N LEU A 87 -25.59 1.86 17.71
CA LEU A 87 -24.36 2.01 18.48
C LEU A 87 -24.62 2.01 19.98
N SER A 88 -25.64 2.73 20.45
CA SER A 88 -26.00 2.71 21.87
C SER A 88 -26.49 1.32 22.31
N ARG A 89 -27.28 0.61 21.49
CA ARG A 89 -27.70 -0.78 21.76
C ARG A 89 -26.52 -1.76 21.78
N ALA A 90 -25.53 -1.57 20.91
CA ALA A 90 -24.33 -2.41 20.87
C ALA A 90 -23.39 -2.17 22.06
N TYR A 91 -23.38 -0.96 22.64
CA TYR A 91 -22.53 -0.61 23.78
C TYR A 91 -23.19 -0.72 25.16
N THR A 92 -24.53 -0.65 25.27
CA THR A 92 -25.23 -0.73 26.57
C THR A 92 -25.80 -2.10 26.93
N GLY A 93 -25.60 -3.12 26.08
CA GLY A 93 -25.83 -4.54 26.44
C GLY A 93 -27.19 -4.82 27.08
N SER A 94 -28.28 -4.37 26.47
CA SER A 94 -29.64 -4.55 26.99
C SER A 94 -30.45 -5.47 26.09
N ASP A 95 -30.44 -6.77 26.42
CA ASP A 95 -31.29 -7.80 25.80
C ASP A 95 -32.76 -7.59 26.21
N ALA A 96 -33.64 -7.44 25.22
CA ALA A 96 -35.08 -7.68 25.36
C ALA A 96 -35.70 -8.07 24.00
N ALA A 97 -35.81 -9.38 23.76
CA ALA A 97 -36.78 -9.98 22.83
C ALA A 97 -38.21 -9.90 23.45
N PRO A 98 -39.36 -10.09 22.74
CA PRO A 98 -39.69 -11.23 21.84
C PRO A 98 -40.78 -10.89 20.75
N PRO A 99 -41.62 -11.81 20.16
CA PRO A 99 -41.52 -13.26 19.92
C PRO A 99 -41.82 -13.74 18.46
N VAL A 100 -41.19 -14.88 18.11
CA VAL A 100 -41.77 -16.17 17.62
C VAL A 100 -42.83 -16.21 16.50
N LYS A 101 -42.52 -16.96 15.42
CA LYS A 101 -43.36 -18.07 14.91
C LYS A 101 -42.52 -19.14 14.22
N ALA A 102 -42.75 -20.40 14.59
CA ALA A 102 -42.17 -21.62 14.05
C ALA A 102 -43.33 -22.52 13.49
N PRO A 103 -43.11 -23.79 13.12
CA PRO A 103 -42.87 -24.25 11.73
C PRO A 103 -43.89 -25.30 11.26
N GLU A 104 -43.89 -25.67 9.98
CA GLU A 104 -44.55 -26.91 9.52
C GLU A 104 -43.65 -27.71 8.56
N ARG A 105 -43.35 -28.95 8.96
CA ARG A 105 -43.34 -30.16 8.11
C ARG A 105 -44.36 -31.10 8.75
N PRO A 106 -44.90 -32.15 8.07
CA PRO A 106 -44.18 -33.43 8.18
C PRO A 106 -44.45 -34.51 7.08
N GLN A 107 -43.55 -35.51 7.05
CA GLN A 107 -43.66 -36.94 6.60
C GLN A 107 -43.81 -37.24 5.09
N GLY A 108 -43.25 -38.33 4.52
CA GLY A 108 -42.64 -39.53 5.10
C GLY A 108 -41.85 -40.38 4.07
N LYS A 109 -41.14 -41.39 4.59
CA LYS A 109 -40.56 -42.57 3.91
C LYS A 109 -41.61 -43.71 3.93
N PRO A 110 -41.55 -44.82 3.15
CA PRO A 110 -40.33 -45.55 2.74
C PRO A 110 -40.31 -46.25 1.35
N MET A 111 -39.10 -46.73 1.00
CA MET A 111 -38.70 -47.90 0.17
C MET A 111 -39.72 -48.61 -0.73
N ASN A 112 -39.39 -48.84 -2.00
CA ASN A 112 -38.72 -50.06 -2.52
C ASN A 112 -38.80 -50.12 -4.06
N ALA A 113 -37.83 -50.77 -4.72
CA ALA A 113 -37.90 -51.42 -6.06
C ALA A 113 -36.68 -51.21 -6.99
N MET A 114 -35.46 -51.07 -6.47
CA MET A 114 -34.27 -51.23 -7.33
C MET A 114 -33.08 -51.89 -6.63
N GLU A 115 -33.39 -52.76 -5.65
CA GLU A 115 -32.44 -53.66 -5.01
C GLU A 115 -32.81 -55.09 -5.44
N ARG A 116 -32.52 -55.43 -6.70
CA ARG A 116 -32.66 -56.82 -7.21
C ARG A 116 -31.67 -57.22 -8.32
N ALA A 117 -30.72 -56.39 -8.72
CA ALA A 117 -29.90 -56.70 -9.91
C ALA A 117 -28.40 -56.40 -9.77
N ALA A 118 -27.77 -56.78 -8.66
CA ALA A 118 -26.30 -56.81 -8.55
C ALA A 118 -25.75 -58.08 -7.86
N GLY A 119 -26.61 -59.10 -7.70
CA GLY A 119 -26.24 -60.39 -7.12
C GLY A 119 -26.14 -61.48 -8.17
N SER A 120 -25.21 -61.37 -9.12
CA SER A 120 -24.72 -62.51 -9.92
C SER A 120 -23.42 -62.12 -10.59
N TYR A 121 -22.52 -63.09 -10.81
CA TYR A 121 -21.16 -62.96 -11.35
C TYR A 121 -20.03 -62.75 -10.34
N ALA A 122 -20.17 -63.27 -9.12
CA ALA A 122 -19.02 -63.88 -8.46
C ALA A 122 -18.82 -65.27 -9.06
N ARG A 123 -17.87 -65.40 -10.01
CA ARG A 123 -17.02 -66.57 -10.31
C ARG A 123 -16.59 -66.57 -11.78
N ALA A 124 -15.30 -66.30 -11.99
CA ALA A 124 -14.41 -66.86 -13.02
C ALA A 124 -13.53 -65.80 -13.71
N THR A 125 -12.51 -65.31 -13.02
CA THR A 125 -11.18 -65.09 -13.63
C THR A 125 -10.11 -65.34 -12.57
N GLY A 126 -9.49 -66.52 -12.61
CA GLY A 126 -8.16 -66.71 -12.05
C GLY A 126 -7.18 -65.92 -12.93
N GLY A 127 -6.62 -64.86 -12.38
CA GLY A 127 -5.62 -64.03 -13.05
C GLY A 127 -4.74 -63.38 -12.01
N LYS A 128 -3.49 -63.83 -11.94
CA LYS A 128 -2.46 -63.41 -10.99
C LYS A 128 -2.36 -61.90 -10.88
N GLU A 129 -2.35 -61.36 -9.66
CA GLU A 129 -1.83 -60.01 -9.40
C GLU A 129 -0.36 -59.96 -9.84
N PRO A 130 0.07 -59.00 -10.68
CA PRO A 130 1.48 -58.80 -10.92
C PRO A 130 2.08 -58.17 -9.66
N VAL A 131 2.83 -58.97 -8.90
CA VAL A 131 3.69 -58.49 -7.82
C VAL A 131 4.59 -57.38 -8.40
N PRO A 132 4.62 -56.16 -7.81
CA PRO A 132 5.48 -55.09 -8.29
C PRO A 132 6.94 -55.51 -8.12
N SER A 133 7.61 -55.82 -9.22
CA SER A 133 9.01 -56.25 -9.21
C SER A 133 9.92 -55.15 -8.64
N ASP A 134 10.89 -55.51 -7.79
CA ASP A 134 11.82 -54.59 -7.12
C ASP A 134 12.59 -53.68 -8.09
N ARG A 135 12.69 -54.06 -9.36
CA ARG A 135 13.29 -53.28 -10.44
C ARG A 135 12.49 -52.01 -10.80
N VAL A 136 11.16 -52.01 -10.60
CA VAL A 136 10.31 -50.82 -10.78
C VAL A 136 10.51 -49.87 -9.60
N LYS A 137 10.56 -50.38 -8.37
CA LYS A 137 10.86 -49.60 -7.17
C LYS A 137 12.26 -48.96 -7.22
N GLN A 138 13.26 -49.68 -7.72
CA GLN A 138 14.60 -49.13 -7.93
C GLN A 138 14.65 -48.04 -9.01
N ASN A 139 13.93 -48.19 -10.12
CA ASN A 139 13.85 -47.15 -11.15
C ASN A 139 13.10 -45.91 -10.67
N GLU A 140 12.06 -46.09 -9.86
CA GLU A 140 11.31 -44.99 -9.27
C GLU A 140 12.12 -44.27 -8.19
N ALA A 141 12.87 -45.02 -7.37
CA ALA A 141 13.81 -44.46 -6.39
C ALA A 141 14.96 -43.72 -7.08
N ALA A 142 15.49 -44.26 -8.20
CA ALA A 142 16.50 -43.58 -9.00
C ALA A 142 15.95 -42.30 -9.65
N ARG A 143 14.72 -42.32 -10.18
CA ARG A 143 14.04 -41.12 -10.70
C ARG A 143 13.76 -40.08 -9.61
N LYS A 144 13.31 -40.49 -8.43
CA LYS A 144 13.09 -39.61 -7.27
C LYS A 144 14.38 -38.97 -6.79
N LYS A 145 15.46 -39.76 -6.68
CA LYS A 145 16.78 -39.27 -6.25
C LYS A 145 17.43 -38.34 -7.29
N THR A 146 17.18 -38.58 -8.58
CA THR A 146 17.63 -37.70 -9.67
C THR A 146 16.79 -36.42 -9.73
N ALA A 147 15.49 -36.49 -9.40
CA ALA A 147 14.61 -35.33 -9.30
C ALA A 147 14.93 -34.46 -8.07
N GLU A 148 15.22 -35.06 -6.91
CA GLU A 148 15.69 -34.34 -5.71
C GLU A 148 17.06 -33.69 -5.95
N ALA A 149 18.00 -34.41 -6.57
CA ALA A 149 19.31 -33.85 -6.92
C ALA A 149 19.26 -32.77 -8.00
N ALA A 150 18.21 -32.77 -8.85
CA ALA A 150 17.97 -31.70 -9.82
C ALA A 150 17.28 -30.48 -9.19
N LEU A 151 16.47 -30.67 -8.15
CA LEU A 151 15.86 -29.58 -7.36
C LEU A 151 16.90 -28.86 -6.49
N ASP A 152 17.88 -29.59 -5.93
CA ASP A 152 18.99 -29.03 -5.15
C ASP A 152 20.01 -28.23 -6.00
N GLN A 153 19.98 -28.40 -7.33
CA GLN A 153 20.83 -27.67 -8.28
C GLN A 153 20.18 -26.42 -8.88
N ILE A 154 18.92 -26.13 -8.54
CA ILE A 154 18.28 -24.88 -8.93
C ILE A 154 18.82 -23.78 -7.99
N PRO A 155 19.54 -22.76 -8.48
CA PRO A 155 20.03 -21.67 -7.64
C PRO A 155 18.84 -20.94 -7.00
N VAL A 156 18.57 -21.23 -5.71
CA VAL A 156 17.43 -20.73 -4.91
C VAL A 156 17.38 -19.19 -4.78
N HIS A 157 18.38 -18.48 -5.32
CA HIS A 157 18.53 -17.04 -5.21
C HIS A 157 17.54 -16.18 -6.03
N GLU A 158 16.78 -16.77 -6.96
CA GLU A 158 15.86 -16.01 -7.84
C GLU A 158 14.40 -16.03 -7.37
N LEU A 159 14.05 -16.86 -6.38
CA LEU A 159 12.69 -16.98 -5.84
C LEU A 159 12.57 -16.59 -4.36
N ARG A 160 13.67 -16.26 -3.69
CA ARG A 160 13.61 -15.65 -2.37
C ARG A 160 13.26 -14.19 -2.53
N GLU A 161 12.18 -13.73 -1.88
CA GLU A 161 11.94 -12.30 -1.71
C GLU A 161 13.22 -11.67 -1.15
N ARG A 162 13.86 -10.76 -1.92
CA ARG A 162 15.11 -10.11 -1.52
C ARG A 162 14.92 -9.55 -0.11
N THR A 163 15.90 -9.80 0.76
CA THR A 163 15.84 -9.25 2.11
C THR A 163 15.80 -7.70 2.01
N PRO A 164 15.16 -7.00 2.96
CA PRO A 164 15.11 -5.54 2.94
C PRO A 164 16.49 -4.87 2.85
N ALA A 165 17.53 -5.53 3.39
CA ALA A 165 18.91 -5.06 3.33
C ALA A 165 19.52 -5.18 1.92
N GLU A 166 19.33 -6.31 1.24
CA GLU A 166 19.79 -6.51 -0.14
C GLU A 166 19.10 -5.52 -1.09
N ARG A 167 17.78 -5.33 -0.91
CA ARG A 167 17.02 -4.35 -1.70
C ARG A 167 17.54 -2.93 -1.49
N ALA A 168 17.91 -2.55 -0.27
CA ALA A 168 18.47 -1.23 0.02
C ALA A 168 19.85 -1.03 -0.62
N ALA A 169 20.66 -2.09 -0.68
CA ALA A 169 21.95 -2.05 -1.36
C ALA A 169 21.79 -1.88 -2.88
N ASP A 170 20.88 -2.63 -3.51
CA ASP A 170 20.55 -2.49 -4.93
C ASP A 170 20.00 -1.09 -5.23
N TYR A 171 19.08 -0.62 -4.39
CA TYR A 171 18.50 0.72 -4.48
C TYR A 171 19.57 1.81 -4.47
N MET A 172 20.53 1.73 -3.54
CA MET A 172 21.64 2.67 -3.44
C MET A 172 22.59 2.58 -4.64
N HIS A 173 22.85 1.37 -5.14
CA HIS A 173 23.71 1.16 -6.29
C HIS A 173 23.10 1.79 -7.55
N ASP A 174 21.85 1.46 -7.85
CA ASP A 174 21.11 1.98 -9.01
C ASP A 174 20.89 3.48 -8.90
N TYR A 175 20.63 3.99 -7.69
CA TYR A 175 20.55 5.42 -7.41
C TYR A 175 21.83 6.15 -7.84
N ASN A 176 23.00 5.66 -7.41
CA ASN A 176 24.27 6.27 -7.78
C ASN A 176 24.55 6.15 -9.29
N ALA A 177 24.01 5.13 -9.95
CA ALA A 177 24.09 4.95 -11.40
C ALA A 177 23.24 5.98 -12.18
N LEU A 178 22.21 6.59 -11.59
CA LEU A 178 21.40 7.64 -12.23
C LEU A 178 22.25 8.83 -12.70
N TYR A 179 23.35 9.14 -12.00
CA TYR A 179 24.28 10.19 -12.40
C TYR A 179 25.06 9.88 -13.67
N ASN A 180 25.23 8.60 -13.98
CA ASN A 180 26.00 8.13 -15.13
C ASN A 180 25.12 7.91 -16.37
N VAL A 181 23.81 8.17 -16.29
CA VAL A 181 22.90 8.07 -17.43
C VAL A 181 23.28 9.12 -18.47
N VAL A 182 23.97 8.67 -19.52
CA VAL A 182 24.33 9.47 -20.68
C VAL A 182 23.13 9.57 -21.59
N GLY A 183 22.77 10.78 -22.00
CA GLY A 183 21.59 10.96 -22.83
C GLY A 183 21.00 12.37 -22.81
N THR A 184 19.91 12.53 -23.55
CA THR A 184 19.11 13.76 -23.54
C THR A 184 18.39 13.91 -22.19
N MET A 185 17.91 15.13 -21.87
CA MET A 185 17.12 15.36 -20.65
C MET A 185 15.88 14.47 -20.54
N PHE A 186 15.29 14.08 -21.68
CA PHE A 186 14.18 13.14 -21.74
C PHE A 186 14.59 11.75 -21.27
N GLN A 187 15.76 11.24 -21.71
CA GLN A 187 16.26 9.93 -21.29
C GLN A 187 16.59 9.92 -19.79
N LYS A 188 17.19 11.01 -19.28
CA LYS A 188 17.43 11.16 -17.84
C LYS A 188 16.14 11.18 -17.03
N LYS A 189 15.12 11.91 -17.49
CA LYS A 189 13.80 11.94 -16.86
C LYS A 189 13.14 10.56 -16.88
N LYS A 190 13.20 9.86 -18.02
CA LYS A 190 12.67 8.50 -18.14
C LYS A 190 13.37 7.54 -17.16
N ALA A 191 14.70 7.59 -17.05
CA ALA A 191 15.44 6.76 -16.10
C ALA A 191 15.02 7.03 -14.65
N GLN A 192 14.70 8.27 -14.28
CA GLN A 192 14.15 8.60 -12.97
C GLN A 192 12.74 8.01 -12.79
N ASP A 193 11.86 8.19 -13.77
CA ASP A 193 10.49 7.67 -13.69
C ASP A 193 10.48 6.14 -13.60
N ASP A 194 11.37 5.47 -14.36
CA ASP A 194 11.56 4.02 -14.32
C ASP A 194 12.14 3.58 -12.97
N PHE A 195 13.11 4.32 -12.40
CA PHE A 195 13.66 4.06 -11.07
C PHE A 195 12.62 4.23 -9.95
N ILE A 196 11.83 5.31 -10.01
CA ILE A 196 10.76 5.59 -9.05
C ILE A 196 9.72 4.47 -9.07
N LYS A 197 9.38 3.95 -10.25
CA LYS A 197 8.47 2.81 -10.40
C LYS A 197 9.08 1.50 -9.91
N LEU A 198 10.33 1.23 -10.26
CA LEU A 198 11.02 -0.01 -9.92
C LEU A 198 11.13 -0.24 -8.40
N TYR A 199 11.39 0.84 -7.66
CA TYR A 199 11.58 0.80 -6.21
C TYR A 199 10.40 1.34 -5.41
N GLU A 200 9.26 1.60 -6.05
CA GLU A 200 8.06 2.18 -5.43
C GLU A 200 8.38 3.41 -4.57
N VAL A 201 9.22 4.30 -5.12
CA VAL A 201 9.81 5.41 -4.38
C VAL A 201 8.73 6.41 -3.97
N GLN A 202 8.68 6.68 -2.68
CA GLN A 202 7.87 7.74 -2.10
C GLN A 202 8.68 9.04 -2.01
N GLY A 203 8.17 10.11 -2.62
CA GLY A 203 8.76 11.44 -2.49
C GLY A 203 8.44 12.05 -1.14
N MET A 204 9.43 12.66 -0.50
CA MET A 204 9.31 13.38 0.77
C MET A 204 9.94 14.77 0.67
N ARG A 205 9.28 15.79 1.27
CA ARG A 205 9.84 17.15 1.37
C ARG A 205 9.87 17.63 2.82
N CYS A 206 10.81 18.52 3.13
CA CYS A 206 10.82 19.24 4.41
C CYS A 206 9.81 20.41 4.35
N THR A 207 8.71 20.29 5.09
CA THR A 207 7.61 21.28 5.05
C THR A 207 7.88 22.52 5.89
N ASN A 208 8.69 22.41 6.93
CA ASN A 208 9.01 23.51 7.84
C ASN A 208 10.33 24.21 7.51
N MET A 209 10.90 24.00 6.32
CA MET A 209 12.16 24.63 5.90
C MET A 209 12.14 26.16 6.10
N GLN A 210 11.05 26.84 5.70
CA GLN A 210 10.95 28.29 5.82
C GLN A 210 10.97 28.78 7.27
N LEU A 211 10.36 28.03 8.19
CA LEU A 211 10.40 28.33 9.62
C LEU A 211 11.79 28.09 10.19
N ARG A 212 12.51 27.08 9.68
CA ARG A 212 13.86 26.73 10.12
C ARG A 212 14.92 27.75 9.70
N LEU A 213 14.67 28.53 8.64
CA LEU A 213 15.54 29.65 8.28
C LEU A 213 15.63 30.70 9.40
N SER A 214 14.53 30.95 10.11
CA SER A 214 14.52 31.87 11.26
C SER A 214 14.71 31.16 12.61
N ARG A 215 14.39 29.87 12.69
CA ARG A 215 14.47 29.04 13.90
C ARG A 215 15.18 27.70 13.62
N PRO A 216 16.52 27.71 13.51
CA PRO A 216 17.28 26.52 13.15
C PRO A 216 17.21 25.39 14.18
N GLU A 217 16.75 25.67 15.40
CA GLU A 217 16.52 24.72 16.48
C GLU A 217 15.31 23.79 16.25
N LEU A 218 14.40 24.12 15.33
CA LEU A 218 13.26 23.27 15.03
C LEU A 218 13.70 22.01 14.28
N GLU A 219 13.13 20.86 14.66
CA GLU A 219 13.36 19.58 13.96
C GLU A 219 12.71 19.59 12.57
N PRO A 220 13.33 18.97 11.54
CA PRO A 220 12.75 18.88 10.22
C PRO A 220 11.47 18.02 10.21
N ARG A 221 10.44 18.48 9.50
CA ARG A 221 9.16 17.78 9.31
C ARG A 221 9.04 17.30 7.88
N PHE A 222 9.33 16.03 7.68
CA PHE A 222 9.22 15.40 6.37
C PHE A 222 7.78 14.94 6.11
N VAL A 223 7.23 15.31 4.97
CA VAL A 223 5.88 14.92 4.53
C VAL A 223 5.96 14.34 3.13
N ALA A 224 5.10 13.36 2.83
CA ALA A 224 5.05 12.73 1.53
C ALA A 224 4.48 13.71 0.49
N VAL A 225 5.04 13.68 -0.71
CA VAL A 225 4.69 14.61 -1.80
C VAL A 225 4.47 13.86 -3.08
N THR A 226 3.43 14.27 -3.80
CA THR A 226 3.16 13.85 -5.18
C THR A 226 3.20 15.11 -6.06
N PRO A 227 3.99 15.13 -7.15
CA PRO A 227 4.78 14.03 -7.72
C PRO A 227 6.12 13.77 -7.00
N THR A 228 6.53 12.49 -6.90
CA THR A 228 7.79 12.05 -6.25
C THR A 228 9.03 12.76 -6.80
N ARG A 229 9.02 13.09 -8.09
CA ARG A 229 10.15 13.73 -8.77
C ARG A 229 10.47 15.14 -8.25
N ASP A 230 9.47 15.85 -7.74
CA ASP A 230 9.61 17.22 -7.24
C ASP A 230 9.90 17.23 -5.73
N ALA A 231 10.08 16.05 -5.12
CA ALA A 231 10.43 15.91 -3.71
C ALA A 231 11.93 16.13 -3.47
N ASP A 232 12.29 16.57 -2.26
CA ASP A 232 13.68 16.78 -1.85
C ASP A 232 14.39 15.46 -1.54
N PHE A 233 13.63 14.49 -1.04
CA PHE A 233 14.10 13.17 -0.63
C PHE A 233 13.25 12.08 -1.27
N TRP A 234 13.90 10.96 -1.59
CA TRP A 234 13.31 9.77 -2.18
C TRP A 234 13.46 8.63 -1.20
N GLY A 235 12.34 8.00 -0.83
CA GLY A 235 12.33 6.87 0.10
C GLY A 235 11.80 5.61 -0.55
N MET A 236 12.62 4.56 -0.56
CA MET A 236 12.16 3.21 -0.89
C MET A 236 11.57 2.55 0.36
N PRO A 237 10.34 2.00 0.31
CA PRO A 237 9.74 1.30 1.45
C PRO A 237 10.52 0.02 1.81
N LEU A 238 10.91 -0.10 3.07
CA LEU A 238 11.51 -1.31 3.66
C LEU A 238 10.47 -2.19 4.36
N GLY A 239 9.26 -1.67 4.59
CA GLY A 239 8.21 -2.28 5.38
C GLY A 239 8.11 -1.68 6.78
N ASN A 240 6.99 -1.93 7.48
CA ASN A 240 6.72 -1.42 8.85
C ASN A 240 6.81 0.11 8.99
N GLY A 241 6.50 0.86 7.93
CA GLY A 241 6.63 2.31 7.90
C GLY A 241 8.08 2.81 7.90
N LEU A 242 9.07 1.94 7.66
CA LEU A 242 10.47 2.32 7.49
C LEU A 242 10.78 2.50 6.00
N PHE A 243 11.60 3.51 5.71
CA PHE A 243 12.00 3.87 4.36
C PHE A 243 13.52 4.05 4.30
N ALA A 244 14.14 3.46 3.28
CA ALA A 244 15.52 3.77 2.90
C ALA A 244 15.51 5.05 2.08
N VAL A 245 16.05 6.13 2.65
CA VAL A 245 15.96 7.48 2.11
C VAL A 245 17.29 7.93 1.54
N VAL A 246 17.21 8.52 0.35
CA VAL A 246 18.29 9.19 -0.38
C VAL A 246 17.83 10.58 -0.79
N PRO A 247 18.72 11.57 -0.91
CA PRO A 247 18.37 12.87 -1.49
C PRO A 247 17.95 12.72 -2.96
N ASN A 248 17.14 13.64 -3.49
CA ASN A 248 16.82 13.65 -4.92
C ASN A 248 18.10 13.94 -5.72
N PRO A 249 18.48 13.12 -6.72
CA PRO A 249 19.79 13.22 -7.37
C PRO A 249 20.02 14.53 -8.15
N PHE A 250 18.96 15.27 -8.48
CA PHE A 250 19.02 16.56 -9.19
C PHE A 250 18.84 17.76 -8.26
N LEU A 251 18.67 17.51 -6.96
CA LEU A 251 18.64 18.56 -5.95
C LEU A 251 20.00 19.25 -5.88
N VAL A 252 19.98 20.58 -5.81
CA VAL A 252 21.17 21.39 -5.57
C VAL A 252 21.40 21.46 -4.07
N TYR A 253 22.51 20.89 -3.59
CA TYR A 253 22.84 20.89 -2.18
C TYR A 253 23.64 22.14 -1.78
N GLY A 254 22.91 23.17 -1.35
CA GLY A 254 23.47 24.41 -0.80
C GLY A 254 23.27 24.56 0.72
N GLU A 255 23.59 25.76 1.22
CA GLU A 255 23.52 26.08 2.65
C GLU A 255 22.10 26.00 3.21
N GLU A 256 21.10 26.47 2.46
CA GLU A 256 19.70 26.41 2.86
C GLU A 256 19.23 24.96 3.07
N MET A 257 19.60 24.07 2.15
CA MET A 257 19.27 22.65 2.26
C MET A 257 20.03 21.97 3.41
N HIS A 258 21.27 22.39 3.64
CA HIS A 258 22.08 21.93 4.77
C HIS A 258 21.46 22.31 6.12
N MET A 259 21.15 23.59 6.30
CA MET A 259 20.72 24.15 7.59
C MET A 259 19.23 23.97 7.86
N ALA A 260 18.38 24.18 6.86
CA ALA A 260 16.92 24.20 7.01
C ALA A 260 16.22 23.04 6.28
N GLY A 261 16.77 22.56 5.16
CA GLY A 261 16.17 21.51 4.33
C GLY A 261 16.19 20.10 4.93
N GLY A 262 16.84 19.89 6.08
CA GLY A 262 16.87 18.60 6.75
C GLY A 262 18.07 17.72 6.39
N MET A 263 18.95 18.17 5.48
CA MET A 263 20.08 17.36 5.00
C MET A 263 21.08 17.03 6.11
N ARG A 264 21.45 18.01 6.97
CA ARG A 264 22.40 17.77 8.07
C ARG A 264 21.84 16.85 9.16
N GLU A 265 20.52 16.80 9.31
CA GLU A 265 19.86 15.90 10.24
C GLU A 265 19.72 14.48 9.69
N ALA A 266 19.49 14.36 8.38
CA ALA A 266 19.27 13.09 7.69
C ALA A 266 20.56 12.38 7.29
N PHE A 267 21.61 13.12 6.93
CA PHE A 267 22.86 12.57 6.38
C PHE A 267 24.09 13.20 7.03
N ASN A 268 25.05 12.35 7.37
CA ASN A 268 26.41 12.79 7.64
C ASN A 268 27.10 13.04 6.30
N SER A 269 27.54 14.28 6.06
CA SER A 269 28.17 14.68 4.81
C SER A 269 29.43 15.51 5.03
N ASN A 270 30.34 15.49 4.05
CA ASN A 270 31.53 16.35 3.98
C ASN A 270 31.22 17.77 3.45
N TYR A 271 29.99 18.25 3.67
CA TYR A 271 29.54 19.57 3.25
C TYR A 271 30.44 20.67 3.84
N ARG A 272 30.68 21.73 3.04
CA ARG A 272 31.42 22.92 3.47
C ARG A 272 30.57 24.15 3.20
N ALA A 273 30.45 25.02 4.20
CA ALA A 273 29.72 26.27 4.09
C ALA A 273 30.27 27.14 2.95
N GLY A 274 29.39 27.86 2.26
CA GLY A 274 29.72 28.69 1.10
C GLY A 274 29.87 27.94 -0.23
N ASN A 275 29.84 26.60 -0.22
CA ASN A 275 29.83 25.79 -1.43
C ASN A 275 28.44 25.24 -1.74
N THR A 276 28.19 25.04 -3.02
CA THR A 276 26.96 24.43 -3.55
C THR A 276 27.34 23.22 -4.39
N TYR A 277 26.73 22.07 -4.11
CA TYR A 277 27.07 20.80 -4.74
C TYR A 277 25.90 20.30 -5.60
N GLY A 278 26.16 20.05 -6.88
CA GLY A 278 25.17 19.47 -7.81
C GLY A 278 25.23 17.95 -7.92
N ARG A 279 26.23 17.32 -7.30
CA ARG A 279 26.44 15.88 -7.35
C ARG A 279 26.82 15.34 -5.97
N PHE A 280 26.23 14.21 -5.63
CA PHE A 280 26.56 13.48 -4.41
C PHE A 280 26.57 11.98 -4.67
N ILE A 281 27.33 11.27 -3.85
CA ILE A 281 27.44 9.82 -3.83
C ILE A 281 26.90 9.37 -2.49
N VAL A 282 25.86 8.55 -2.51
CA VAL A 282 25.31 7.94 -1.29
C VAL A 282 26.15 6.71 -0.96
N LYS A 283 26.79 6.72 0.22
CA LYS A 283 27.53 5.57 0.76
C LYS A 283 26.66 4.70 1.66
N GLU A 284 25.71 5.32 2.33
CA GLU A 284 24.72 4.64 3.16
C GLU A 284 23.41 5.42 3.13
N THR A 285 22.30 4.72 2.88
CA THR A 285 20.96 5.32 2.88
C THR A 285 20.56 5.73 4.31
N ALA A 286 19.90 6.87 4.46
CA ALA A 286 19.24 7.19 5.72
C ALA A 286 18.03 6.28 5.93
N THR A 287 17.60 6.08 7.17
CA THR A 287 16.36 5.37 7.46
C THR A 287 15.38 6.34 8.08
N PHE A 288 14.24 6.56 7.43
CA PHE A 288 13.16 7.37 7.98
C PHE A 288 12.05 6.44 8.46
N GLN A 289 11.44 6.79 9.59
CA GLN A 289 10.19 6.20 10.02
C GLN A 289 9.06 7.15 9.67
N PHE A 290 8.13 6.68 8.85
CA PHE A 290 7.05 7.47 8.30
C PHE A 290 5.71 7.01 8.86
N GLY A 291 5.07 7.90 9.62
CA GLY A 291 3.65 7.82 9.98
C GLY A 291 2.91 8.97 9.27
N THR A 292 2.56 10.02 10.02
CA THR A 292 2.05 11.29 9.46
C THR A 292 3.17 12.27 9.12
N ILE A 293 4.24 12.25 9.92
CA ILE A 293 5.45 13.07 9.73
C ILE A 293 6.63 12.10 9.78
N GLY A 294 7.49 12.17 8.76
CA GLY A 294 8.72 11.40 8.71
C GLY A 294 9.69 11.88 9.77
N LYS A 295 10.24 10.95 10.54
CA LYS A 295 11.33 11.17 11.49
C LYS A 295 12.57 10.43 11.02
N VAL A 296 13.74 11.03 11.23
CA VAL A 296 15.02 10.36 10.96
C VAL A 296 15.24 9.32 12.05
N PHE A 297 15.18 8.04 11.68
CA PHE A 297 15.45 6.92 12.58
C PHE A 297 16.95 6.59 12.60
N LYS A 298 17.58 6.58 11.43
CA LYS A 298 19.03 6.39 11.27
C LYS A 298 19.57 7.38 10.25
N ARG A 299 20.70 8.02 10.56
CA ARG A 299 21.38 8.89 9.61
C ARG A 299 22.08 8.08 8.53
N GLY A 300 22.00 8.56 7.30
CA GLY A 300 22.78 8.03 6.19
C GLY A 300 24.18 8.67 6.11
N GLN A 301 24.97 8.21 5.15
CA GLN A 301 26.29 8.74 4.83
C GLN A 301 26.32 9.20 3.37
N LEU A 302 26.71 10.46 3.17
CA LEU A 302 26.72 11.12 1.87
C LEU A 302 28.09 11.75 1.61
N GLU A 303 28.62 11.58 0.42
CA GLU A 303 29.81 12.31 -0.04
C GLU A 303 29.41 13.28 -1.15
N VAL A 304 29.69 14.56 -0.95
CA VAL A 304 29.48 15.59 -1.97
C VAL A 304 30.73 15.75 -2.82
N ALA A 305 30.53 15.92 -4.13
CA ALA A 305 31.58 16.20 -5.10
C ALA A 305 31.43 17.64 -5.61
N LEU A 306 32.54 18.38 -5.61
CA LEU A 306 32.64 19.73 -6.22
C LEU A 306 32.62 19.63 -7.74
#